data_AF-A0A3G1B490-F1
#
_entry.id   AF-A0A3G1B490-F1
#
_cell.length_a   1.000
_cell.length_b   1.000
_cell.length_c   1.000
_cell.angle_alpha   90.00
_cell.angle_beta   90.00
_cell.angle_gamma   90.00
#
_symmetry.space_group_name_H-M   'P 1'
#
loop_
_entity.id
_entity.type
_entity.pdbx_description
1 polymer ?
#
loop_
_entity_poly.entity_id
_entity_poly.type
_entity_poly.pdbx_seq_one_letter_code
_entity_poly.pdbx_strand_id
1 'polypeptide(L)'
;MANSSQAYTAIPEDSSSAYMIEKMPELRYYENYEDLQADGKTAVVYPIFTQSAYDWNGFHDYYSGYCDSCTSVKLHQTYEKTFSSSGNGFRVLEFLGYQVIDDIDIDKNPAILGQFDKVILLHNEFVTRAEFDAIVNHPNVIYLYPNALTSKISVNYETNVISLIRGPAHPTPDVVSGFDWKHINTQYEKDWNCDSWNFYKIDNGHMLNCYPETFLPDNGYEILKKLKTL
;
A
#
# COMPACT_ATOMS: atom_id res chain seq x y z
N MET A 1 6.58 -48.36 -41.90
CA MET A 1 5.65 -47.21 -41.84
C MET A 1 5.01 -47.25 -40.46
N ALA A 2 5.06 -46.28 -39.56
CA ALA A 2 5.55 -44.91 -39.62
C ALA A 2 6.31 -44.61 -38.31
N ASN A 3 7.32 -43.76 -38.45
CA ASN A 3 8.12 -43.19 -37.37
C ASN A 3 7.40 -41.93 -36.87
N SER A 4 7.15 -41.79 -35.57
CA SER A 4 6.77 -40.51 -34.99
C SER A 4 7.37 -40.37 -33.60
N SER A 5 8.66 -40.07 -33.55
CA SER A 5 9.26 -39.41 -32.41
C SER A 5 8.64 -38.02 -32.29
N GLN A 6 7.68 -37.84 -31.39
CA GLN A 6 7.35 -36.52 -30.89
C GLN A 6 8.54 -36.07 -30.04
N ALA A 7 9.36 -35.18 -30.59
CA ALA A 7 10.34 -34.46 -29.83
C ALA A 7 9.59 -33.63 -28.79
N TYR A 8 9.78 -33.94 -27.51
CA TYR A 8 9.46 -33.00 -26.44
C TYR A 8 10.39 -31.81 -26.64
N THR A 9 9.85 -30.72 -27.18
CA THR A 9 10.51 -29.42 -27.12
C THR A 9 10.61 -29.02 -25.66
N ALA A 10 11.82 -29.07 -25.11
CA ALA A 10 12.12 -28.49 -23.81
C ALA A 10 11.71 -27.01 -23.84
N ILE A 11 10.93 -26.58 -22.85
CA ILE A 11 10.66 -25.17 -22.60
C ILE A 11 12.03 -24.52 -22.32
N PRO A 12 12.42 -23.43 -23.01
CA PRO A 12 13.68 -22.76 -22.73
C PRO A 12 13.72 -22.35 -21.25
N GLU A 13 14.79 -22.68 -20.52
CA GLU A 13 14.98 -22.30 -19.11
C GLU A 13 14.68 -20.80 -18.87
N ASP A 14 14.98 -19.97 -19.86
CA ASP A 14 14.78 -18.52 -19.86
C ASP A 14 13.30 -18.06 -19.87
N SER A 15 12.40 -18.87 -20.42
CA SER A 15 10.96 -18.55 -20.42
C SER A 15 10.30 -18.82 -19.07
N SER A 16 10.83 -19.77 -18.31
CA SER A 16 10.36 -20.10 -16.96
C SER A 16 10.83 -19.04 -15.96
N SER A 17 12.08 -18.59 -16.05
CA SER A 17 12.58 -17.48 -15.24
C SER A 17 11.83 -16.18 -15.53
N ALA A 18 11.62 -15.82 -16.81
CA ALA A 18 10.88 -14.63 -17.18
C ALA A 18 9.42 -14.66 -16.68
N TYR A 19 8.74 -15.80 -16.82
CA TYR A 19 7.38 -15.99 -16.31
C TYR A 19 7.30 -15.92 -14.77
N MET A 20 8.28 -16.50 -14.07
CA MET A 20 8.37 -16.43 -12.62
C MET A 20 8.62 -14.99 -12.14
N ILE A 21 9.51 -14.25 -12.80
CA ILE A 21 9.80 -12.83 -12.52
C ILE A 21 8.57 -11.94 -12.82
N GLU A 22 7.78 -12.26 -13.84
CA GLU A 22 6.51 -11.58 -14.12
C GLU A 22 5.50 -11.78 -12.97
N LYS A 23 5.48 -12.95 -12.34
CA LYS A 23 4.56 -13.27 -11.23
C LYS A 23 5.09 -12.88 -9.84
N MET A 24 6.40 -12.68 -9.71
CA MET A 24 7.11 -12.37 -8.47
C MET A 24 7.99 -11.13 -8.70
N PRO A 25 7.40 -9.93 -8.80
CA PRO A 25 8.12 -8.70 -9.12
C PRO A 25 9.25 -8.39 -8.14
N GLU A 26 9.16 -8.86 -6.89
CA GLU A 26 10.19 -8.74 -5.87
C GLU A 26 11.52 -9.38 -6.27
N LEU A 27 11.52 -10.43 -7.10
CA LEU A 27 12.74 -11.12 -7.51
C LEU A 27 13.64 -10.25 -8.40
N ARG A 28 13.09 -9.17 -8.98
CA ARG A 28 13.87 -8.17 -9.74
C ARG A 28 14.89 -7.43 -8.87
N TYR A 29 14.70 -7.47 -7.55
CA TYR A 29 15.60 -6.86 -6.59
C TYR A 29 16.65 -7.80 -6.02
N TYR A 30 16.72 -9.05 -6.50
CA TYR A 30 17.66 -10.04 -5.96
C TYR A 30 19.13 -9.57 -6.03
N GLU A 31 19.57 -9.03 -7.17
CA GLU A 31 20.95 -8.55 -7.36
C GLU A 31 21.26 -7.29 -6.53
N ASN A 32 20.23 -6.52 -6.16
CA ASN A 32 20.36 -5.30 -5.36
C ASN A 32 19.94 -5.50 -3.90
N TYR A 33 19.70 -6.75 -3.48
CA TYR A 33 19.16 -7.04 -2.15
C TYR A 33 20.04 -6.45 -1.04
N GLU A 34 21.36 -6.64 -1.10
CA GLU A 34 22.26 -6.17 -0.05
C GLU A 34 22.22 -4.65 0.13
N ASP A 35 22.06 -3.91 -0.98
CA ASP A 35 21.95 -2.46 -1.00
C ASP A 35 20.60 -1.99 -0.44
N LEU A 36 19.52 -2.72 -0.74
CA LEU A 36 18.14 -2.30 -0.49
C LEU A 36 17.49 -2.91 0.74
N GLN A 37 18.08 -3.97 1.30
CA GLN A 37 17.54 -4.66 2.46
C GLN A 37 17.28 -3.68 3.61
N ALA A 38 16.25 -4.00 4.40
CA ALA A 38 15.83 -3.20 5.52
C ALA A 38 16.99 -2.88 6.47
N ASP A 39 17.02 -1.65 6.94
CA ASP A 39 17.91 -1.19 7.99
C ASP A 39 17.15 -0.64 9.19
N GLY A 40 17.73 -0.84 10.37
CA GLY A 40 17.17 -0.37 11.63
C GLY A 40 15.80 -0.96 11.96
N LYS A 41 15.04 -0.24 12.81
CA LYS A 41 13.69 -0.62 13.20
C LYS A 41 12.69 0.12 12.31
N THR A 42 12.46 -0.41 11.12
CA THR A 42 11.51 0.16 10.16
C THR A 42 10.31 -0.76 9.99
N ALA A 43 9.11 -0.21 10.20
CA ALA A 43 7.85 -0.89 9.91
C ALA A 43 7.29 -0.48 8.55
N VAL A 44 6.71 -1.41 7.82
CA VAL A 44 5.83 -1.16 6.67
C VAL A 44 4.41 -1.47 7.11
N VAL A 45 3.49 -0.52 6.92
CA VAL A 45 2.08 -0.69 7.28
C VAL A 45 1.30 -1.15 6.07
N TYR A 46 0.76 -2.37 6.13
CA TYR A 46 -0.12 -2.89 5.12
C TYR A 46 -1.58 -2.44 5.34
N PRO A 47 -2.31 -1.99 4.29
CA PRO A 47 -3.60 -1.34 4.47
C PRO A 47 -4.78 -2.34 4.25
N ILE A 48 -5.08 -3.22 5.20
CA ILE A 48 -6.21 -4.17 5.09
C ILE A 48 -7.55 -3.42 4.98
N PHE A 49 -7.73 -2.31 5.68
CA PHE A 49 -8.95 -1.51 5.61
C PHE A 49 -9.17 -0.97 4.21
N THR A 50 -8.11 -0.47 3.56
CA THR A 50 -8.19 0.01 2.18
C THR A 50 -8.38 -1.14 1.21
N GLN A 51 -7.67 -2.26 1.39
CA GLN A 51 -7.92 -3.47 0.60
C GLN A 51 -9.39 -3.87 0.64
N SER A 52 -10.00 -3.89 1.83
CA SER A 52 -11.41 -4.25 2.02
C SER A 52 -12.36 -3.20 1.43
N ALA A 53 -12.02 -1.92 1.52
CA ALA A 53 -12.82 -0.84 0.95
C ALA A 53 -12.91 -0.88 -0.59
N TYR A 54 -11.91 -1.46 -1.26
CA TYR A 54 -11.85 -1.59 -2.72
C TYR A 54 -12.47 -2.89 -3.25
N ASP A 55 -12.98 -3.77 -2.39
CA ASP A 55 -13.74 -4.94 -2.82
C ASP A 55 -15.04 -4.54 -3.53
N TRP A 56 -15.57 -5.49 -4.30
CA TRP A 56 -16.91 -5.38 -4.87
C TRP A 56 -17.96 -5.14 -3.80
N ASN A 57 -18.87 -4.21 -4.07
CA ASN A 57 -19.84 -3.67 -3.11
C ASN A 57 -19.19 -2.96 -1.90
N GLY A 58 -17.97 -2.46 -2.06
CA GLY A 58 -17.24 -1.65 -1.08
C GLY A 58 -17.35 -0.15 -1.31
N PHE A 59 -16.53 0.61 -0.58
CA PHE A 59 -16.54 2.08 -0.62
C PHE A 59 -16.15 2.63 -1.99
N HIS A 60 -15.29 1.92 -2.73
CA HIS A 60 -14.94 2.31 -4.10
C HIS A 60 -16.19 2.36 -5.02
N ASP A 61 -17.10 1.40 -4.89
CA ASP A 61 -18.35 1.38 -5.67
C ASP A 61 -19.31 2.49 -5.23
N TYR A 62 -19.31 2.85 -3.94
CA TYR A 62 -20.00 4.02 -3.43
C TYR A 62 -19.48 5.32 -4.06
N TYR A 63 -18.17 5.56 -4.01
CA TYR A 63 -17.57 6.76 -4.60
C TYR A 63 -17.65 6.81 -6.13
N SER A 64 -17.68 5.65 -6.79
CA SER A 64 -17.88 5.56 -8.24
C SER A 64 -19.33 5.77 -8.68
N GLY A 65 -20.28 5.86 -7.74
CA GLY A 65 -21.71 6.01 -8.04
C GLY A 65 -22.38 4.73 -8.53
N TYR A 66 -21.75 3.56 -8.33
CA TYR A 66 -22.33 2.26 -8.66
C TYR A 66 -23.27 1.72 -7.57
N CYS A 67 -23.12 2.16 -6.32
CA CYS A 67 -23.90 1.68 -5.19
C CYS A 67 -24.02 2.68 -4.04
N ASP A 68 -25.21 3.23 -3.83
CA ASP A 68 -25.46 4.22 -2.76
C ASP A 68 -25.35 3.65 -1.33
N SER A 69 -25.54 2.33 -1.16
CA SER A 69 -25.53 1.66 0.14
C SER A 69 -24.19 1.01 0.51
N CYS A 70 -23.18 1.11 -0.35
CA CYS A 70 -21.90 0.42 -0.18
C CYS A 70 -20.95 1.18 0.75
N THR A 71 -21.45 1.56 1.93
CA THR A 71 -20.71 2.28 2.98
C THR A 71 -20.29 1.38 4.14
N SER A 72 -20.52 0.08 4.03
CA SER A 72 -20.05 -0.95 4.98
C SER A 72 -19.56 -2.19 4.23
N VAL A 73 -18.39 -2.71 4.60
CA VAL A 73 -17.77 -3.87 3.94
C VAL A 73 -17.15 -4.82 4.94
N LYS A 74 -17.06 -6.10 4.57
CA LYS A 74 -16.41 -7.14 5.39
C LYS A 74 -14.90 -6.95 5.35
N LEU A 75 -14.26 -7.08 6.51
CA LEU A 75 -12.82 -6.97 6.67
C LEU A 75 -12.13 -8.25 6.19
N HIS A 76 -11.16 -8.10 5.30
CA HIS A 76 -10.27 -9.18 4.90
C HIS A 76 -9.45 -9.70 6.08
N GLN A 77 -9.12 -10.99 6.03
CA GLN A 77 -8.26 -11.65 7.03
C GLN A 77 -6.87 -11.98 6.48
N THR A 78 -6.63 -11.65 5.21
CA THR A 78 -5.44 -11.99 4.44
C THR A 78 -4.97 -10.79 3.64
N TYR A 79 -3.66 -10.76 3.35
CA TYR A 79 -3.08 -9.80 2.42
C TYR A 79 -3.32 -10.29 0.98
N GLU A 80 -4.29 -9.69 0.29
CA GLU A 80 -4.63 -10.02 -1.11
C GLU A 80 -3.64 -9.38 -2.10
N LYS A 81 -2.90 -8.36 -1.65
CA LYS A 81 -1.79 -7.71 -2.39
C LYS A 81 -2.27 -7.21 -3.76
N THR A 82 -3.39 -6.48 -3.75
CA THR A 82 -4.00 -5.88 -4.95
C THR A 82 -3.36 -4.53 -5.27
N PHE A 83 -3.63 -4.01 -6.47
CA PHE A 83 -3.14 -2.71 -6.89
C PHE A 83 -3.55 -1.58 -5.92
N SER A 84 -4.79 -1.60 -5.45
CA SER A 84 -5.33 -0.58 -4.54
C SER A 84 -4.77 -0.67 -3.12
N SER A 85 -4.20 -1.81 -2.73
CA SER A 85 -3.59 -2.03 -1.41
C SER A 85 -2.06 -2.08 -1.47
N SER A 86 -1.46 -1.49 -2.51
CA SER A 86 0.00 -1.44 -2.71
C SER A 86 0.67 -2.82 -2.80
N GLY A 87 0.04 -3.78 -3.46
CA GLY A 87 0.46 -5.17 -3.50
C GLY A 87 1.91 -5.41 -3.94
N ASN A 88 2.39 -4.68 -4.95
CA ASN A 88 3.77 -4.76 -5.42
C ASN A 88 4.72 -4.11 -4.42
N GLY A 89 4.39 -2.94 -3.90
CA GLY A 89 5.20 -2.29 -2.87
C GLY A 89 5.34 -3.17 -1.62
N PHE A 90 4.26 -3.81 -1.20
CA PHE A 90 4.26 -4.81 -0.15
C PHE A 90 5.20 -5.97 -0.45
N ARG A 91 5.05 -6.64 -1.61
CA ARG A 91 5.89 -7.80 -1.98
C ARG A 91 7.38 -7.45 -1.99
N VAL A 92 7.71 -6.30 -2.58
CA VAL A 92 9.10 -5.81 -2.68
C VAL A 92 9.68 -5.51 -1.30
N LEU A 93 8.97 -4.78 -0.45
CA LEU A 93 9.48 -4.41 0.88
C LEU A 93 9.52 -5.62 1.83
N GLU A 94 8.54 -6.51 1.78
CA GLU A 94 8.56 -7.79 2.50
C GLU A 94 9.78 -8.62 2.08
N PHE A 95 10.01 -8.76 0.77
CA PHE A 95 11.18 -9.47 0.25
C PHE A 95 12.48 -8.86 0.73
N LEU A 96 12.61 -7.53 0.74
CA LEU A 96 13.79 -6.80 1.25
C LEU A 96 13.94 -6.87 2.78
N GLY A 97 13.10 -7.61 3.49
CA GLY A 97 13.25 -7.87 4.92
C GLY A 97 12.69 -6.78 5.82
N TYR A 98 11.86 -5.86 5.30
CA TYR A 98 11.19 -4.87 6.15
C TYR A 98 10.15 -5.55 7.02
N GLN A 99 10.05 -5.15 8.29
CA GLN A 99 9.03 -5.68 9.19
C GLN A 99 7.66 -5.17 8.75
N VAL A 100 6.75 -6.07 8.45
CA VAL A 100 5.36 -5.74 8.14
C VAL A 100 4.53 -5.78 9.42
N ILE A 101 3.72 -4.74 9.60
CA ILE A 101 2.53 -4.72 10.46
C ILE A 101 1.34 -4.28 9.60
N ASP A 102 0.12 -4.42 10.09
CA ASP A 102 -1.06 -3.91 9.39
C ASP A 102 -1.82 -2.85 10.18
N ASP A 103 -2.74 -2.20 9.49
CA ASP A 103 -3.62 -1.17 10.04
C ASP A 103 -4.55 -1.69 11.16
N ILE A 104 -4.87 -2.99 11.18
CA ILE A 104 -5.59 -3.63 12.28
C ILE A 104 -4.73 -3.68 13.55
N ASP A 105 -3.45 -4.06 13.45
CA ASP A 105 -2.53 -4.06 14.58
C ASP A 105 -2.38 -2.67 15.21
N ILE A 106 -2.30 -1.63 14.36
CA ILE A 106 -2.20 -0.23 14.80
C ILE A 106 -3.50 0.24 15.45
N ASP A 107 -4.66 -0.04 14.85
CA ASP A 107 -5.95 0.35 15.43
C ASP A 107 -6.17 -0.28 16.81
N LYS A 108 -5.83 -1.57 16.97
CA LYS A 108 -5.94 -2.28 18.25
C LYS A 108 -4.90 -1.84 19.28
N ASN A 109 -3.69 -1.50 18.83
CA ASN A 109 -2.60 -1.10 19.70
C ASN A 109 -1.75 0.03 19.06
N PRO A 110 -2.21 1.29 19.12
CA PRO A 110 -1.51 2.43 18.54
C PRO A 110 -0.06 2.60 19.01
N ALA A 111 0.24 2.17 20.24
CA ALA A 111 1.57 2.26 20.84
C ALA A 111 2.61 1.36 20.16
N ILE A 112 2.19 0.39 19.31
CA ILE A 112 3.10 -0.48 18.56
C ILE A 112 4.07 0.32 17.69
N LEU A 113 3.63 1.47 17.14
CA LEU A 113 4.47 2.32 16.30
C LEU A 113 5.69 2.87 17.05
N GLY A 114 5.61 3.04 18.37
CA GLY A 114 6.73 3.51 19.19
C GLY A 114 7.91 2.52 19.30
N GLN A 115 7.79 1.31 18.75
CA GLN A 115 8.88 0.33 18.65
C GLN A 115 9.79 0.59 17.45
N PHE A 116 9.35 1.41 16.50
CA PHE A 116 10.03 1.67 15.24
C PHE A 116 10.62 3.08 15.23
N ASP A 117 11.78 3.22 14.59
CA ASP A 117 12.41 4.51 14.36
C ASP A 117 11.82 5.19 13.11
N LYS A 118 11.24 4.38 12.21
CA LYS A 118 10.67 4.80 10.92
C LYS A 118 9.45 3.95 10.58
N VAL A 119 8.41 4.58 10.08
CA VAL A 119 7.19 3.91 9.59
C VAL A 119 7.01 4.25 8.11
N ILE A 120 6.85 3.25 7.26
CA ILE A 120 6.54 3.39 5.84
C ILE A 120 5.06 3.03 5.65
N LEU A 121 4.28 3.99 5.20
CA LEU A 121 2.87 3.83 4.91
C LEU A 121 2.67 3.46 3.45
N LEU A 122 1.91 2.39 3.21
CA LEU A 122 1.43 2.03 1.87
C LEU A 122 0.17 2.86 1.55
N HIS A 123 -0.73 2.38 0.69
CA HIS A 123 -1.96 3.09 0.33
C HIS A 123 -3.04 2.97 1.42
N ASN A 124 -2.73 3.41 2.65
CA ASN A 124 -3.66 3.48 3.77
C ASN A 124 -4.64 4.66 3.59
N GLU A 125 -5.51 4.62 2.59
CA GLU A 125 -6.52 5.65 2.32
C GLU A 125 -7.60 5.70 3.42
N PHE A 126 -8.13 4.53 3.76
CA PHE A 126 -9.19 4.33 4.74
C PHE A 126 -8.59 3.89 6.06
N VAL A 127 -8.70 4.73 7.09
CA VAL A 127 -8.08 4.49 8.40
C VAL A 127 -9.03 4.81 9.54
N THR A 128 -8.78 4.23 10.71
CA THR A 128 -9.51 4.60 11.92
C THR A 128 -8.96 5.88 12.53
N ARG A 129 -9.67 6.44 13.51
CA ARG A 129 -9.15 7.59 14.27
C ARG A 129 -7.92 7.23 15.09
N ALA A 130 -7.89 6.04 15.69
CA ALA A 130 -6.78 5.59 16.51
C ALA A 130 -5.52 5.40 15.66
N GLU A 131 -5.65 4.77 14.50
CA GLU A 131 -4.58 4.62 13.51
C GLU A 131 -4.08 5.98 13.01
N PHE A 132 -4.99 6.86 12.58
CA PHE A 132 -4.65 8.21 12.13
C PHE A 132 -3.82 8.97 13.18
N ASP A 133 -4.31 9.04 14.42
CA ASP A 133 -3.64 9.75 15.50
C ASP A 133 -2.27 9.11 15.81
N ALA A 134 -2.12 7.79 15.71
CA ALA A 134 -0.84 7.11 15.88
C ALA A 134 0.18 7.50 14.81
N ILE A 135 -0.24 7.48 13.54
CA ILE A 135 0.63 7.75 12.38
C ILE A 135 1.08 9.21 12.39
N VAL A 136 0.15 10.17 12.51
CA VAL A 136 0.52 11.60 12.40
C VAL A 136 1.35 12.10 13.59
N ASN A 137 1.34 11.40 14.72
CA ASN A 137 2.18 11.69 15.88
C ASN A 137 3.51 10.92 15.90
N HIS A 138 3.72 9.95 15.00
CA HIS A 138 5.00 9.28 14.87
C HIS A 138 6.05 10.24 14.25
N PRO A 139 7.28 10.32 14.79
CA PRO A 139 8.24 11.37 14.42
C PRO A 139 8.84 11.22 13.01
N ASN A 140 8.82 10.02 12.44
CA ASN A 140 9.33 9.76 11.09
C ASN A 140 8.42 8.79 10.33
N VAL A 141 7.56 9.33 9.47
CA VAL A 141 6.66 8.57 8.60
C VAL A 141 6.96 8.87 7.13
N ILE A 142 7.15 7.81 6.35
CA ILE A 142 7.26 7.88 4.90
C ILE A 142 5.93 7.46 4.29
N TYR A 143 5.21 8.40 3.71
CA TYR A 143 3.98 8.13 2.96
C TYR A 143 4.39 7.75 1.54
N LEU A 144 4.60 6.45 1.31
CA LEU A 144 5.11 5.93 0.04
C LEU A 144 4.06 6.00 -1.06
N TYR A 145 2.78 5.94 -0.70
CA TYR A 145 1.65 6.07 -1.62
C TYR A 145 0.87 7.36 -1.30
N PRO A 146 0.45 8.13 -2.32
CA PRO A 146 -0.37 9.31 -2.14
C PRO A 146 -1.80 8.91 -1.76
N ASN A 147 -2.65 9.89 -1.45
CA ASN A 147 -4.03 9.68 -1.03
C ASN A 147 -4.19 8.90 0.31
N ALA A 148 -3.10 8.72 1.06
CA ALA A 148 -3.17 8.11 2.38
C ALA A 148 -3.85 9.03 3.41
N LEU A 149 -4.51 8.40 4.39
CA LEU A 149 -5.18 9.03 5.54
C LEU A 149 -6.32 9.99 5.16
N THR A 150 -6.92 9.83 3.99
CA THR A 150 -7.93 10.77 3.49
C THR A 150 -9.34 10.41 3.92
N SER A 151 -9.61 9.17 4.33
CA SER A 151 -10.94 8.69 4.71
C SER A 151 -10.96 8.05 6.09
N LYS A 152 -11.91 8.49 6.92
CA LYS A 152 -12.16 8.00 8.27
C LYS A 152 -13.20 6.87 8.23
N ILE A 153 -12.85 5.76 8.87
CA ILE A 153 -13.75 4.62 9.06
C ILE A 153 -13.95 4.29 10.54
N SER A 154 -14.94 3.44 10.82
CA SER A 154 -15.07 2.70 12.07
C SER A 154 -14.97 1.20 11.81
N VAL A 155 -14.42 0.44 12.75
CA VAL A 155 -14.29 -1.01 12.65
C VAL A 155 -15.08 -1.68 13.77
N ASN A 156 -15.83 -2.72 13.44
CA ASN A 156 -16.44 -3.63 14.41
C ASN A 156 -15.79 -5.00 14.27
N TYR A 157 -14.90 -5.35 15.21
CA TYR A 157 -14.16 -6.62 15.21
C TYR A 157 -15.00 -7.84 15.60
N GLU A 158 -16.15 -7.67 16.26
CA GLU A 158 -17.05 -8.80 16.56
C GLU A 158 -17.73 -9.31 15.28
N THR A 159 -18.05 -8.39 14.37
CA THR A 159 -18.72 -8.68 13.10
C THR A 159 -17.77 -8.66 11.89
N ASN A 160 -16.51 -8.27 12.09
CA ASN A 160 -15.50 -8.02 11.05
C ASN A 160 -16.06 -7.12 9.93
N VAL A 161 -16.66 -5.98 10.30
CA VAL A 161 -17.21 -5.01 9.36
C VAL A 161 -16.55 -3.65 9.59
N ILE A 162 -16.13 -3.01 8.51
CA ILE A 162 -15.74 -1.60 8.51
C ILE A 162 -16.87 -0.76 7.93
N SER A 163 -17.00 0.49 8.37
CA SER A 163 -17.99 1.44 7.86
C SER A 163 -17.39 2.81 7.63
N LEU A 164 -17.72 3.42 6.49
CA LEU A 164 -17.29 4.76 6.13
C LEU A 164 -17.98 5.78 7.04
N ILE A 165 -17.20 6.64 7.67
CA ILE A 165 -17.70 7.70 8.57
C ILE A 165 -17.59 9.07 7.92
N ARG A 166 -16.45 9.35 7.26
CA ARG A 166 -16.17 10.64 6.64
C ARG A 166 -15.02 10.51 5.63
N GLY A 167 -15.14 11.12 4.47
CA GLY A 167 -14.10 11.13 3.43
C GLY A 167 -14.42 12.19 2.38
N PRO A 168 -13.63 12.30 1.31
CA PRO A 168 -13.91 13.23 0.23
C PRO A 168 -15.37 13.12 -0.25
N ALA A 169 -16.12 14.22 -0.26
CA ALA A 169 -17.55 14.28 -0.59
C ALA A 169 -18.48 13.38 0.25
N HIS A 170 -18.07 12.94 1.45
CA HIS A 170 -18.88 12.14 2.37
C HIS A 170 -18.76 12.60 3.84
N PRO A 171 -19.87 12.77 4.59
CA PRO A 171 -21.25 12.50 4.21
C PRO A 171 -21.89 13.61 3.37
N THR A 172 -21.21 14.75 3.23
CA THR A 172 -21.68 15.89 2.43
C THR A 172 -20.64 16.28 1.38
N PRO A 173 -21.05 16.87 0.24
CA PRO A 173 -20.15 17.17 -0.88
C PRO A 173 -19.00 18.14 -0.56
N ASP A 174 -19.13 18.93 0.51
CA ASP A 174 -18.14 19.92 0.95
C ASP A 174 -17.01 19.31 1.79
N VAL A 175 -17.12 18.05 2.21
CA VAL A 175 -16.05 17.37 2.96
C VAL A 175 -14.86 17.12 2.03
N VAL A 176 -13.69 17.64 2.40
CA VAL A 176 -12.44 17.45 1.65
C VAL A 176 -11.68 16.20 2.11
N SER A 177 -11.71 15.89 3.41
CA SER A 177 -11.08 14.68 3.98
C SER A 177 -11.75 14.22 5.26
N GLY A 178 -11.46 13.00 5.69
CA GLY A 178 -11.95 12.37 6.90
C GLY A 178 -11.48 13.03 8.19
N PHE A 179 -10.31 13.67 8.17
CA PHE A 179 -9.60 14.13 9.37
C PHE A 179 -9.22 15.61 9.38
N ASP A 180 -9.57 16.38 8.33
CA ASP A 180 -9.14 17.77 8.15
C ASP A 180 -7.62 17.95 8.24
N TRP A 181 -6.88 16.91 7.85
CA TRP A 181 -5.44 16.93 7.82
C TRP A 181 -4.95 17.82 6.67
N LYS A 182 -3.93 18.64 6.93
CA LYS A 182 -3.44 19.62 5.95
C LYS A 182 -2.58 19.04 4.84
N HIS A 183 -2.01 17.84 5.03
CA HIS A 183 -1.05 17.22 4.11
C HIS A 183 -1.73 16.26 3.13
N ILE A 184 -2.84 16.68 2.52
CA ILE A 184 -3.53 15.88 1.49
C ILE A 184 -2.73 15.98 0.18
N ASN A 185 -2.49 14.84 -0.46
CA ASN A 185 -1.70 14.75 -1.69
C ASN A 185 -2.34 13.90 -2.80
N THR A 186 -3.68 13.76 -2.77
CA THR A 186 -4.48 12.98 -3.74
C THR A 186 -4.26 13.37 -5.20
N GLN A 187 -3.78 14.59 -5.49
CA GLN A 187 -3.42 14.99 -6.85
C GLN A 187 -2.37 14.09 -7.52
N TYR A 188 -1.59 13.33 -6.75
CA TYR A 188 -0.56 12.42 -7.26
C TYR A 188 -1.03 10.97 -7.43
N GLU A 189 -2.26 10.62 -7.04
CA GLU A 189 -2.80 9.26 -7.10
C GLU A 189 -2.82 8.66 -8.52
N LYS A 190 -2.93 9.54 -9.53
CA LYS A 190 -2.99 9.15 -10.96
C LYS A 190 -1.64 9.20 -11.67
N ASP A 191 -0.56 9.59 -10.99
CA ASP A 191 0.78 9.54 -11.55
C ASP A 191 1.41 8.17 -11.29
N TRP A 192 1.16 7.22 -12.21
CA TRP A 192 1.64 5.84 -12.11
C TRP A 192 2.99 5.61 -12.78
N ASN A 193 3.43 6.59 -13.58
CA ASN A 193 4.72 6.53 -14.29
C ASN A 193 5.85 6.99 -13.39
N CYS A 194 5.58 7.87 -12.42
CA CYS A 194 6.59 8.38 -11.49
C CYS A 194 7.81 9.00 -12.19
N ASP A 195 7.69 9.51 -13.42
CA ASP A 195 8.84 9.99 -14.22
C ASP A 195 9.61 11.15 -13.54
N SER A 196 8.95 11.92 -12.68
CA SER A 196 9.50 13.05 -11.93
C SER A 196 9.24 12.91 -10.43
N TRP A 197 9.38 11.69 -9.92
CA TRP A 197 9.18 11.40 -8.51
C TRP A 197 10.17 12.18 -7.62
N ASN A 198 9.71 12.56 -6.43
CA ASN A 198 10.47 13.18 -5.36
C ASN A 198 9.76 12.97 -4.02
N PHE A 199 10.56 12.74 -2.98
CA PHE A 199 10.06 12.82 -1.61
C PHE A 199 10.13 14.27 -1.13
N TYR A 200 8.99 14.85 -0.76
CA TYR A 200 8.94 16.16 -0.13
C TYR A 200 8.68 16.03 1.36
N LYS A 201 9.28 16.94 2.14
CA LYS A 201 9.20 16.93 3.59
C LYS A 201 7.88 17.52 4.09
N ILE A 202 7.32 16.90 5.12
CA ILE A 202 6.20 17.41 5.92
C ILE A 202 6.59 17.43 7.41
N ASP A 203 5.64 17.78 8.29
CA ASP A 203 5.93 17.96 9.72
C ASP A 203 6.48 16.68 10.38
N ASN A 204 5.92 15.51 10.04
CA ASN A 204 6.24 14.23 10.67
C ASN A 204 6.93 13.22 9.73
N GLY A 205 7.55 13.69 8.64
CA GLY A 205 8.32 12.83 7.73
C GLY A 205 8.30 13.29 6.27
N HIS A 206 8.06 12.37 5.33
CA HIS A 206 8.15 12.64 3.90
C HIS A 206 7.04 11.96 3.11
N MET A 207 6.59 12.59 2.03
CA MET A 207 5.58 12.05 1.12
C MET A 207 6.13 11.90 -0.29
N LEU A 208 5.81 10.79 -0.96
CA LEU A 208 6.06 10.62 -2.38
C LEU A 208 5.01 11.39 -3.20
N ASN A 209 5.43 11.98 -4.31
CA ASN A 209 4.57 12.74 -5.23
C ASN A 209 4.13 11.94 -6.47
N CYS A 210 4.04 10.61 -6.38
CA CYS A 210 3.50 9.74 -7.42
C CYS A 210 2.98 8.43 -6.78
N TYR A 211 2.15 7.67 -7.47
CA TYR A 211 1.61 6.38 -7.02
C TYR A 211 2.44 5.23 -7.61
N PRO A 212 3.35 4.61 -6.85
CA PRO A 212 4.47 3.89 -7.45
C PRO A 212 4.18 2.41 -7.72
N GLU A 213 2.92 1.96 -7.71
CA GLU A 213 2.56 0.54 -7.74
C GLU A 213 3.00 -0.21 -9.00
N THR A 214 2.88 0.42 -10.17
CA THR A 214 3.38 -0.11 -11.45
C THR A 214 4.85 0.22 -11.68
N PHE A 215 5.38 1.22 -11.00
CA PHE A 215 6.76 1.67 -11.16
C PHE A 215 7.74 0.85 -10.33
N LEU A 216 7.36 0.49 -9.10
CA LEU A 216 8.20 -0.24 -8.15
C LEU A 216 8.71 -1.57 -8.70
N PRO A 217 7.97 -2.42 -9.42
CA PRO A 217 8.53 -3.66 -9.94
C PRO A 217 9.75 -3.47 -10.85
N ASP A 218 9.71 -2.48 -11.74
CA ASP A 218 10.67 -2.38 -12.85
C ASP A 218 11.72 -1.26 -12.66
N ASN A 219 11.37 -0.17 -11.99
CA ASN A 219 12.17 1.06 -11.94
C ASN A 219 12.34 1.61 -10.52
N GLY A 220 11.92 0.86 -9.50
CA GLY A 220 11.85 1.32 -8.12
C GLY A 220 13.18 1.42 -7.37
N TYR A 221 14.32 0.96 -7.94
CA TYR A 221 15.61 0.93 -7.24
C TYR A 221 15.96 2.25 -6.55
N GLU A 222 15.85 3.38 -7.26
CA GLU A 222 16.22 4.69 -6.69
C GLU A 222 15.22 5.18 -5.63
N ILE A 223 13.92 4.86 -5.75
CA ILE A 223 12.93 5.14 -4.71
C ILE A 223 13.26 4.33 -3.45
N LEU A 224 13.49 3.03 -3.59
CA LEU A 224 13.80 2.11 -2.48
C LEU A 224 15.11 2.49 -1.79
N LYS A 225 16.14 2.84 -2.57
CA LYS A 225 17.41 3.34 -2.05
C LYS A 225 17.22 4.63 -1.28
N LYS A 226 16.35 5.53 -1.77
CA LYS A 226 16.05 6.79 -1.09
C LYS A 226 15.37 6.56 0.26
N LEU A 227 14.45 5.60 0.38
CA LEU A 227 13.75 5.26 1.64
C LEU A 227 14.70 4.97 2.82
N LYS A 228 15.85 4.35 2.54
CA LYS A 228 16.87 4.06 3.57
C LYS A 228 17.44 5.33 4.20
N THR A 229 17.56 6.39 3.40
CA THR A 229 18.18 7.67 3.80
C THR A 229 17.21 8.69 4.42
N LEU A 230 15.91 8.40 4.41
CA LEU A 230 14.84 9.28 4.92
C LEU A 230 14.50 9.01 6.39
#